data_AF-A0A0D0VYU1-F1
#
_entry.id   AF-A0A0D0VYU1-F1
#
_cell.length_a   1.000
_cell.length_b   1.000
_cell.length_c   1.000
_cell.angle_alpha   90.00
_cell.angle_beta   90.00
_cell.angle_gamma   90.00
#
_symmetry.space_group_name_H-M   'P 1'
#
loop_
_entity.id
_entity.type
_entity.pdbx_description
1 polymer ?
#
loop_
_entity_poly.entity_id
_entity_poly.type
_entity_poly.pdbx_seq_one_letter_code
_entity_poly.pdbx_strand_id
1 'polypeptide(L)'
;MDPSMPVISESNGAKSLTGPQLHQAVDQLTADAQSGYNVHQNRDNFQERALRDVTMSSNESALMLDPNNPILVREEMKAQKDYFRKLKFTYLEQDAKRHFLASITGDEPQRVEPGENEERELINAEKKERLKAAKADIEDMRTTSVQLAEENAKKHDEMSQQLVEAQTLQKQIRDMELELARIKATHPPENRMTVNQANDTLDAQIVEIQQLTDEREATQAQIDQTSEIVARIAKELQRLSRDREREEARAREVREGREAGDTKVDDICRWLTSSMSFYRSLLGIRSVRAVSETELHLEYDVPQGPIILVMKFDELTKRLADAALIGSDIDIAEAVGIAAGSNDVPGLIADVLARLRS
;
A
#
# COMPACT_ATOMS: atom_id res chain seq x y z
N MET A 1 40.93 80.33 23.22
CA MET A 1 41.95 80.60 22.18
C MET A 1 41.20 81.33 21.08
N ASP A 2 41.34 82.62 20.81
CA ASP A 2 42.39 83.60 21.06
C ASP A 2 41.86 84.90 21.73
N PRO A 3 42.74 85.71 22.35
CA PRO A 3 42.42 86.96 23.04
C PRO A 3 42.69 88.20 22.16
N SER A 4 42.02 89.32 22.43
CA SER A 4 42.51 90.63 21.98
C SER A 4 42.04 91.74 22.93
N MET A 5 42.94 92.14 23.83
CA MET A 5 42.96 93.46 24.44
C MET A 5 44.03 94.29 23.73
N PRO A 6 43.79 95.59 23.48
CA PRO A 6 44.87 96.54 23.23
C PRO A 6 45.25 97.29 24.51
N VAL A 7 46.55 97.26 24.79
CA VAL A 7 47.29 98.04 25.79
C VAL A 7 47.56 99.44 25.24
N ILE A 8 47.27 100.50 26.01
CA ILE A 8 47.81 101.87 25.82
C ILE A 8 47.95 102.49 27.23
N SER A 9 49.09 102.29 27.89
CA SER A 9 50.24 103.22 27.99
C SER A 9 50.08 104.29 29.08
N GLU A 10 50.60 103.97 30.27
CA GLU A 10 50.88 104.94 31.33
C GLU A 10 52.11 105.78 30.94
N SER A 11 51.91 107.09 30.78
CA SER A 11 53.00 108.06 30.83
C SER A 11 52.55 109.22 31.72
N ASN A 12 53.09 109.31 32.93
CA ASN A 12 53.09 110.57 33.66
C ASN A 12 54.41 110.73 34.40
N GLY A 13 55.29 111.49 33.75
CA GLY A 13 56.53 111.98 34.34
C GLY A 13 56.24 112.96 35.47
N ALA A 14 56.85 112.69 36.62
CA ALA A 14 56.93 113.63 37.73
C ALA A 14 57.70 114.89 37.28
N LYS A 15 56.98 115.97 37.00
CA LYS A 15 57.57 117.31 36.84
C LYS A 15 57.68 117.94 38.23
N SER A 16 58.92 118.08 38.70
CA SER A 16 59.26 118.86 39.89
C SER A 16 58.94 120.34 39.65
N LEU A 17 57.96 120.87 40.37
CA LEU A 17 57.62 122.29 40.35
C LEU A 17 58.57 123.01 41.33
N THR A 18 59.38 123.91 40.78
CA THR A 18 60.42 124.67 41.48
C THR A 18 59.82 125.84 42.27
N GLY A 19 60.51 126.24 43.34
CA GLY A 19 60.08 127.20 44.38
C GLY A 19 59.30 128.46 43.98
N PRO A 20 59.53 129.13 42.82
CA PRO A 20 58.71 130.28 42.44
C PRO A 20 57.26 129.94 42.05
N GLN A 21 56.96 128.70 41.64
CA GLN A 21 55.57 128.27 41.37
C GLN A 21 54.81 127.94 42.65
N LEU A 22 55.51 127.48 43.69
CA LEU A 22 54.95 127.34 45.03
C LEU A 22 54.59 128.71 45.61
N HIS A 23 55.42 129.74 45.39
CA HIS A 23 55.09 131.09 45.85
C HIS A 23 53.86 131.66 45.14
N GLN A 24 53.74 131.45 43.83
CA GLN A 24 52.57 131.87 43.07
C GLN A 24 51.29 131.11 43.48
N ALA A 25 51.39 129.81 43.79
CA ALA A 25 50.29 129.02 44.32
C ALA A 25 49.91 129.44 45.75
N VAL A 26 50.89 129.80 46.57
CA VAL A 26 50.68 130.32 47.93
C VAL A 26 50.06 131.72 47.88
N ASP A 27 50.45 132.57 46.93
CA ASP A 27 49.85 133.89 46.71
C ASP A 27 48.43 133.80 46.15
N GLN A 28 48.14 132.78 45.32
CA GLN A 28 46.77 132.47 44.91
C GLN A 28 45.93 131.96 46.09
N LEU A 29 46.49 131.09 46.95
CA LEU A 29 45.81 130.61 48.16
C LEU A 29 45.60 131.71 49.19
N THR A 30 46.51 132.68 49.33
CA THR A 30 46.31 133.84 50.22
C THR A 30 45.38 134.89 49.63
N ALA A 31 45.36 135.07 48.30
CA ALA A 31 44.35 135.89 47.63
C ALA A 31 42.94 135.29 47.78
N ASP A 32 42.80 133.97 47.63
CA ASP A 32 41.55 133.25 47.87
C ASP A 32 41.15 133.31 49.36
N ALA A 33 42.12 133.31 50.28
CA ALA A 33 41.86 133.46 51.73
C ALA A 33 41.50 134.89 52.15
N GLN A 34 41.89 135.92 51.39
CA GLN A 34 41.51 137.32 51.63
C GLN A 34 40.13 137.66 51.06
N SER A 35 39.66 136.92 50.06
CA SER A 35 38.24 136.88 49.73
C SER A 35 37.54 136.11 50.85
N GLY A 36 36.82 136.81 51.73
CA GLY A 36 36.18 136.18 52.90
C GLY A 36 35.46 134.89 52.51
N TYR A 37 35.66 133.83 53.29
CA TYR A 37 35.08 132.51 53.05
C TYR A 37 33.62 132.65 52.64
N ASN A 38 33.34 132.53 51.34
CA ASN A 38 31.99 132.59 50.79
C ASN A 38 31.31 131.24 51.09
N VAL A 39 31.13 130.93 52.37
CA VAL A 39 30.59 129.65 52.86
C VAL A 39 29.22 129.39 52.25
N HIS A 40 28.41 130.43 52.07
CA HIS A 40 27.11 130.32 51.40
C HIS A 40 27.25 129.94 49.92
N GLN A 41 28.18 130.57 49.21
CA GLN A 41 28.40 130.30 47.78
C GLN A 41 29.02 128.91 47.56
N ASN A 42 29.92 128.49 48.45
CA ASN A 42 30.51 127.15 48.42
C ASN A 42 29.50 126.07 48.86
N ARG A 43 28.62 126.36 49.82
CA ARG A 43 27.52 125.47 50.21
C ARG A 43 26.55 125.28 49.06
N ASP A 44 26.15 126.37 48.40
CA ASP A 44 25.19 126.33 47.30
C ASP A 44 25.80 125.61 46.08
N ASN A 45 27.10 125.84 45.79
CA ASN A 45 27.84 125.08 44.75
C ASN A 45 27.98 123.58 45.09
N PHE A 46 28.19 123.23 46.36
CA PHE A 46 28.27 121.84 46.80
C PHE A 46 26.90 121.15 46.67
N GLN A 47 25.83 121.84 47.06
CA GLN A 47 24.46 121.34 46.89
C GLN A 47 24.13 121.14 45.40
N GLU A 48 24.44 122.10 44.54
CA GLU A 48 24.23 121.95 43.08
C GLU A 48 25.02 120.76 42.50
N ARG A 49 26.24 120.54 42.97
CA ARG A 49 27.10 119.44 42.49
C ARG A 49 26.61 118.07 42.98
N ALA A 50 26.21 117.97 44.25
CA ALA A 50 25.61 116.76 44.81
C ALA A 50 24.30 116.39 44.11
N LEU A 51 23.52 117.39 43.68
CA LEU A 51 22.26 117.17 42.97
C LEU A 51 22.43 116.66 41.53
N ARG A 52 23.45 117.16 40.82
CA ARG A 52 23.80 116.63 39.50
C ARG A 52 24.20 115.16 39.54
N ASP A 53 24.90 114.74 40.59
CA ASP A 53 25.31 113.34 40.71
C ASP A 53 24.13 112.40 41.05
N VAL A 54 23.21 112.83 41.92
CA VAL A 54 22.00 112.04 42.27
C VAL A 54 21.06 111.87 41.08
N THR A 55 20.84 112.94 40.30
CA THR A 55 19.90 112.93 39.16
C THR A 55 20.42 112.22 37.90
N MET A 56 21.74 112.01 37.78
CA MET A 56 22.34 111.38 36.60
C MET A 56 22.59 109.88 36.75
N SER A 57 22.71 109.36 37.97
CA SER A 57 23.13 107.96 38.21
C SER A 57 22.04 107.02 38.75
N SER A 58 20.95 107.53 39.33
CA SER A 58 20.01 106.68 40.07
C SER A 58 18.55 107.05 39.75
N ASN A 59 17.67 106.04 39.68
CA ASN A 59 16.21 106.23 39.64
C ASN A 59 15.63 106.71 41.00
N GLU A 60 16.46 107.31 41.86
CA GLU A 60 16.14 107.64 43.23
C GLU A 60 15.80 109.14 43.32
N SER A 61 14.67 109.47 43.94
CA SER A 61 14.12 110.83 43.93
C SER A 61 14.94 111.78 44.80
N ALA A 62 15.36 112.91 44.24
CA ALA A 62 16.13 113.93 44.97
C ALA A 62 15.32 114.59 46.11
N LEU A 63 13.99 114.40 46.12
CA LEU A 63 13.08 114.82 47.18
C LEU A 63 13.26 114.06 48.50
N MET A 64 13.93 112.89 48.52
CA MET A 64 14.15 112.14 49.77
C MET A 64 15.14 112.82 50.74
N LEU A 65 15.97 113.75 50.26
CA LEU A 65 17.00 114.41 51.07
C LEU A 65 16.49 115.64 51.84
N ASP A 66 15.61 116.46 51.25
CA ASP A 66 14.95 117.60 51.92
C ASP A 66 13.67 118.04 51.16
N PRO A 67 12.46 117.69 51.63
CA PRO A 67 11.21 117.96 50.92
C PRO A 67 10.81 119.45 50.80
N ASN A 68 11.38 120.33 51.62
CA ASN A 68 10.96 121.74 51.70
C ASN A 68 11.90 122.70 50.98
N ASN A 69 12.97 122.21 50.37
CA ASN A 69 13.91 123.04 49.62
C ASN A 69 13.38 123.32 48.19
N PRO A 70 13.07 124.58 47.84
CA PRO A 70 12.46 124.93 46.55
C PRO A 70 13.39 124.67 45.35
N ILE A 71 14.70 124.55 45.56
CA ILE A 71 15.67 124.21 44.50
C ILE A 71 15.54 122.72 44.14
N LEU A 72 15.42 121.85 45.15
CA LEU A 72 15.29 120.40 44.97
C LEU A 72 14.01 120.02 44.24
N VAL A 73 12.89 120.63 44.61
CA VAL A 73 11.59 120.41 43.95
C VAL A 73 11.66 120.79 42.47
N ARG A 74 12.35 121.89 42.13
CA ARG A 74 12.51 122.33 40.74
C ARG A 74 13.40 121.39 39.93
N GLU A 75 14.45 120.84 40.52
CA GLU A 75 15.32 119.89 39.84
C GLU A 75 14.67 118.53 39.67
N GLU A 76 13.96 118.02 40.68
CA GLU A 76 13.17 116.81 40.57
C GLU A 76 12.08 116.94 39.49
N MET A 77 11.38 118.07 39.44
CA MET A 77 10.37 118.32 38.40
C MET A 77 10.99 118.31 37.00
N LYS A 78 12.23 118.82 36.85
CA LYS A 78 12.99 118.74 35.59
C LYS A 78 13.40 117.29 35.30
N ALA A 79 13.91 116.56 36.29
CA ALA A 79 14.31 115.17 36.15
C ALA A 79 13.13 114.26 35.76
N GLN A 80 11.96 114.43 36.39
CA GLN A 80 10.74 113.72 36.02
C GLN A 80 10.26 114.11 34.61
N LYS A 81 10.33 115.39 34.25
CA LYS A 81 10.01 115.84 32.89
C LYS A 81 10.94 115.22 31.86
N ASP A 82 12.22 115.11 32.16
CA ASP A 82 13.20 114.46 31.30
C ASP A 82 13.01 112.93 31.26
N TYR A 83 12.61 112.31 32.37
CA TYR A 83 12.18 110.92 32.42
C TYR A 83 10.94 110.67 31.55
N PHE A 84 9.89 111.50 31.64
CA PHE A 84 8.72 111.39 30.77
C PHE A 84 9.05 111.65 29.30
N ARG A 85 10.00 112.54 29.00
CA ARG A 85 10.52 112.73 27.63
C ARG A 85 11.23 111.47 27.12
N LYS A 86 12.10 110.86 27.93
CA LYS A 86 12.76 109.59 27.61
C LYS A 86 11.74 108.47 27.42
N LEU A 87 10.79 108.32 28.35
CA LEU A 87 9.73 107.31 28.27
C LEU A 87 8.86 107.50 27.02
N LYS A 88 8.49 108.75 26.68
CA LYS A 88 7.79 109.07 25.43
C LYS A 88 8.62 108.71 24.20
N PHE A 89 9.93 108.99 24.21
CA PHE A 89 10.83 108.65 23.11
C PHE A 89 10.93 107.14 22.94
N THR A 90 11.12 106.39 24.03
CA THR A 90 11.14 104.92 24.01
C THR A 90 9.82 104.35 23.53
N TYR A 91 8.68 104.90 23.96
CA TYR A 91 7.36 104.48 23.49
C TYR A 91 7.19 104.72 21.98
N LEU A 92 7.56 105.90 21.49
CA LEU A 92 7.52 106.21 20.06
C LEU A 92 8.48 105.34 19.25
N GLU A 93 9.66 105.04 19.79
CA GLU A 93 10.63 104.16 19.15
C GLU A 93 10.10 102.72 19.07
N GLN A 94 9.47 102.21 20.13
CA GLN A 94 8.82 100.91 20.13
C GLN A 94 7.64 100.86 19.16
N ASP A 95 6.81 101.90 19.13
CA ASP A 95 5.68 102.02 18.20
C ASP A 95 6.17 102.07 16.74
N ALA A 96 7.23 102.83 16.45
CA ALA A 96 7.86 102.89 15.14
C ALA A 96 8.47 101.53 14.74
N LYS A 97 9.15 100.84 15.67
CA LYS A 97 9.66 99.47 15.44
C LYS A 97 8.51 98.51 15.13
N ARG A 98 7.37 98.64 15.82
CA ARG A 98 6.19 97.81 15.60
C ARG A 98 5.59 98.03 14.21
N HIS A 99 5.38 99.28 13.83
CA HIS A 99 4.90 99.65 12.48
C HIS A 99 5.87 99.22 11.38
N PHE A 100 7.18 99.32 11.61
CA PHE A 100 8.19 98.86 10.67
C PHE A 100 8.14 97.33 10.48
N LEU A 101 8.06 96.58 11.58
CA LEU A 101 7.90 95.13 11.53
C LEU A 101 6.58 94.74 10.84
N ALA A 102 5.47 95.41 11.14
CA ALA A 102 4.20 95.18 10.47
C ALA A 102 4.28 95.43 8.96
N SER A 103 4.94 96.51 8.55
CA SER A 103 5.14 96.84 7.14
C SER A 103 6.02 95.81 6.40
N ILE A 104 6.96 95.15 7.08
CA ILE A 104 7.82 94.12 6.47
C ILE A 104 7.10 92.76 6.44
N THR A 105 6.45 92.41 7.53
CA THR A 105 5.93 91.05 7.76
C THR A 105 4.49 90.90 7.24
N GLY A 106 3.80 92.01 6.95
CA GLY A 106 2.42 92.04 6.50
C GLY A 106 1.38 91.91 7.62
N ASP A 107 1.81 91.55 8.83
CA ASP A 107 0.98 91.40 10.03
C ASP A 107 1.52 92.22 11.20
N GLU A 108 0.61 92.87 11.93
CA GLU A 108 0.93 93.64 13.13
C GLU A 108 1.37 92.71 14.27
N PRO A 109 2.53 92.94 14.92
CA PRO A 109 2.95 92.17 16.08
C PRO A 109 1.89 92.22 17.18
N GLN A 110 1.38 91.05 17.59
CA GLN A 110 0.33 90.95 18.60
C GLN A 110 0.83 91.54 19.93
N ARG A 111 0.05 92.48 20.47
CA ARG A 111 0.31 93.07 21.79
C ARG A 111 0.01 92.02 22.84
N VAL A 112 0.99 91.67 23.66
CA VAL A 112 0.79 90.76 24.79
C VAL A 112 0.20 91.58 25.92
N GLU A 113 -1.11 91.43 26.15
CA GLU A 113 -1.76 92.09 27.29
C GLU A 113 -1.37 91.36 28.59
N PRO A 114 -1.16 92.09 29.70
CA PRO A 114 -0.89 91.48 31.01
C PRO A 114 -2.05 90.54 31.39
N GLY A 115 -1.78 89.24 31.53
CA GLY A 115 -2.78 88.20 31.84
C GLY A 115 -3.05 87.19 30.70
N GLU A 116 -2.85 87.57 29.43
CA GLU A 116 -3.02 86.63 28.30
C GLU A 116 -2.02 85.47 28.35
N ASN A 117 -0.81 85.73 28.85
CA ASN A 117 0.20 84.69 29.04
C ASN A 117 -0.24 83.66 30.09
N GLU A 118 -0.84 84.09 31.19
CA GLU A 118 -1.32 83.20 32.26
C GLU A 118 -2.49 82.33 31.77
N GLU A 119 -3.43 82.91 31.01
CA GLU A 119 -4.53 82.16 30.39
C GLU A 119 -4.00 81.15 29.35
N ARG A 120 -3.05 81.55 28.51
CA ARG A 120 -2.41 80.64 27.54
C ARG A 120 -1.62 79.53 28.22
N GLU A 121 -0.98 79.80 29.35
CA GLU A 121 -0.28 78.78 30.15
C GLU A 121 -1.26 77.75 30.71
N LEU A 122 -2.41 78.17 31.24
CA LEU A 122 -3.47 77.26 31.70
C LEU A 122 -4.02 76.39 30.57
N ILE A 123 -4.35 76.99 29.42
CA ILE A 123 -4.84 76.26 28.24
C ILE A 123 -3.78 75.27 27.72
N ASN A 124 -2.51 75.67 27.71
CA ASN A 124 -1.43 74.79 27.29
C ASN A 124 -1.21 73.65 28.27
N ALA A 125 -1.33 73.88 29.58
CA ALA A 125 -1.25 72.84 30.59
C ALA A 125 -2.38 71.81 30.40
N GLU A 126 -3.62 72.27 30.20
CA GLU A 126 -4.76 71.38 29.96
C GLU A 126 -4.60 70.58 28.66
N LYS A 127 -4.20 71.24 27.56
CA LYS A 127 -3.94 70.55 26.28
C LYS A 127 -2.80 69.54 26.40
N LYS A 128 -1.76 69.85 27.19
CA LYS A 128 -0.63 68.95 27.43
C LYS A 128 -1.05 67.72 28.24
N GLU A 129 -1.89 67.88 29.26
CA GLU A 129 -2.50 66.78 30.00
C GLU A 129 -3.35 65.89 29.09
N ARG A 130 -4.25 66.49 28.28
CA ARG A 130 -5.07 65.73 27.31
C ARG A 130 -4.22 64.98 26.29
N LEU A 131 -3.17 65.62 25.78
CA LEU A 131 -2.24 64.97 24.83
C LEU A 131 -1.49 63.82 25.49
N LYS A 132 -1.09 63.96 26.76
CA LYS A 132 -0.41 62.90 27.51
C LYS A 132 -1.33 61.70 27.73
N ALA A 133 -2.59 61.93 28.10
CA ALA A 133 -3.60 60.88 28.21
C ALA A 133 -3.83 60.16 26.87
N ALA A 134 -4.07 60.91 25.79
CA ALA A 134 -4.27 60.31 24.46
C ALA A 134 -3.05 59.53 23.96
N LYS A 135 -1.82 59.97 24.28
CA LYS A 135 -0.60 59.22 23.96
C LYS A 135 -0.51 57.90 24.74
N ALA A 136 -0.90 57.90 26.01
CA ALA A 136 -0.94 56.69 26.82
C ALA A 136 -1.99 55.70 26.25
N ASP A 137 -3.19 56.18 25.95
CA ASP A 137 -4.26 55.35 25.37
C ASP A 137 -3.84 54.72 24.02
N ILE A 138 -3.16 55.49 23.16
CA ILE A 138 -2.65 54.96 21.88
C ILE A 138 -1.58 53.89 22.10
N GLU A 139 -0.69 54.06 23.08
CA GLU A 139 0.33 53.07 23.39
C GLU A 139 -0.31 51.78 23.95
N ASP A 140 -1.33 51.91 24.79
CA ASP A 140 -2.09 50.77 25.30
C ASP A 140 -2.86 50.05 24.17
N MET A 141 -3.47 50.80 23.25
CA MET A 141 -4.09 50.22 22.06
C MET A 141 -3.08 49.53 21.15
N ARG A 142 -1.88 50.08 21.01
CA ARG A 142 -0.81 49.50 20.20
C ARG A 142 -0.31 48.20 20.82
N THR A 143 -0.03 48.19 22.13
CA THR A 143 0.46 47.01 22.84
C THR A 143 -0.57 45.89 22.81
N THR A 144 -1.84 46.19 23.08
CA THR A 144 -2.95 45.22 22.97
C THR A 144 -3.11 44.68 21.55
N SER A 145 -3.01 45.54 20.53
CA SER A 145 -3.08 45.11 19.13
C SER A 145 -1.93 44.18 18.74
N VAL A 146 -0.71 44.45 19.20
CA VAL A 146 0.46 43.58 18.95
C VAL A 146 0.26 42.22 19.63
N GLN A 147 -0.16 42.21 20.89
CA GLN A 147 -0.43 40.96 21.61
C GLN A 147 -1.51 40.13 20.90
N LEU A 148 -2.61 40.76 20.49
CA LEU A 148 -3.69 40.07 19.80
C LEU A 148 -3.24 39.52 18.44
N ALA A 149 -2.40 40.26 17.71
CA ALA A 149 -1.83 39.80 16.45
C ALA A 149 -0.91 38.58 16.64
N GLU A 150 -0.07 38.58 17.69
CA GLU A 150 0.78 37.44 18.03
C GLU A 150 -0.03 36.21 18.45
N GLU A 151 -1.06 36.38 19.27
CA GLU A 151 -1.96 35.30 19.64
C GLU A 151 -2.72 34.73 18.44
N ASN A 152 -3.18 35.60 17.53
CA ASN A 152 -3.89 35.19 16.33
C ASN A 152 -2.97 34.43 15.38
N ALA A 153 -1.71 34.86 15.23
CA ALA A 153 -0.71 34.13 14.45
C ALA A 153 -0.47 32.72 15.02
N LYS A 154 -0.31 32.59 16.34
CA LYS A 154 -0.16 31.28 17.00
C LYS A 154 -1.37 30.37 16.78
N LYS A 155 -2.59 30.90 16.95
CA LYS A 155 -3.83 30.14 16.71
C LYS A 155 -3.97 29.72 15.25
N HIS A 156 -3.57 30.57 14.32
CA HIS A 156 -3.56 30.24 12.89
C HIS A 156 -2.59 29.09 12.59
N ASP A 157 -1.39 29.11 13.18
CA ASP A 157 -0.39 28.06 13.00
C ASP A 157 -0.88 26.72 13.59
N GLU A 158 -1.44 26.73 14.80
CA GLU A 158 -2.06 25.55 15.43
C GLU A 158 -3.19 24.99 14.58
N MET A 159 -4.10 25.84 14.10
CA MET A 159 -5.21 25.43 13.25
C MET A 159 -4.75 24.89 11.90
N SER A 160 -3.69 25.47 11.33
CA SER A 160 -3.08 24.98 10.09
C SER A 160 -2.48 23.58 10.27
N GLN A 161 -1.81 23.32 11.41
CA GLN A 161 -1.29 21.99 11.74
C GLN A 161 -2.42 20.98 11.90
N GLN A 162 -3.46 21.31 12.66
CA GLN A 162 -4.65 20.47 12.83
C GLN A 162 -5.35 20.18 11.50
N LEU A 163 -5.39 21.16 10.59
CA LEU A 163 -5.97 20.99 9.27
C LEU A 163 -5.16 20.00 8.42
N VAL A 164 -3.83 20.06 8.47
CA VAL A 164 -2.95 19.09 7.80
C VAL A 164 -3.17 17.69 8.38
N GLU A 165 -3.24 17.54 9.70
CA GLU A 165 -3.53 16.25 10.36
C GLU A 165 -4.92 15.72 9.98
N ALA A 166 -5.94 16.56 9.95
CA ALA A 166 -7.28 16.18 9.53
C ALA A 166 -7.30 15.71 8.06
N GLN A 167 -6.52 16.36 7.18
CA GLN A 167 -6.39 15.95 5.78
C GLN A 167 -5.67 14.59 5.64
N THR A 168 -4.62 14.34 6.42
CA THR A 168 -3.92 13.03 6.38
C THR A 168 -4.82 11.91 6.90
N LEU A 169 -5.54 12.13 8.00
CA LEU A 169 -6.54 11.20 8.53
C LEU A 169 -7.67 10.95 7.51
N GLN A 170 -8.18 11.99 6.87
CA GLN A 170 -9.21 11.83 5.85
C GLN A 170 -8.71 10.98 4.67
N LYS A 171 -7.46 11.15 4.24
CA LYS A 171 -6.85 10.31 3.22
C LYS A 171 -6.76 8.86 3.67
N GLN A 172 -6.27 8.60 4.88
CA GLN A 172 -6.19 7.25 5.45
C GLN A 172 -7.57 6.56 5.54
N ILE A 173 -8.61 7.29 5.94
CA ILE A 173 -9.98 6.76 5.97
C ILE A 173 -10.43 6.35 4.57
N ARG A 174 -10.22 7.20 3.56
CA ARG A 174 -10.56 6.84 2.16
C ARG A 174 -9.79 5.63 1.67
N ASP A 175 -8.50 5.54 1.99
CA ASP A 175 -7.67 4.38 1.63
C ASP A 175 -8.20 3.10 2.29
N MET A 176 -8.55 3.15 3.59
CA MET A 176 -9.17 2.03 4.30
C MET A 176 -10.56 1.67 3.74
N GLU A 177 -11.37 2.65 3.37
CA GLU A 177 -12.68 2.41 2.73
C GLU A 177 -12.53 1.73 1.37
N LEU A 178 -11.52 2.11 0.58
CA LEU A 178 -11.18 1.46 -0.69
C LEU A 178 -10.69 0.02 -0.46
N GLU A 179 -9.84 -0.21 0.54
CA GLU A 179 -9.42 -1.56 0.91
C GLU A 179 -10.60 -2.42 1.37
N LEU A 180 -11.49 -1.87 2.19
CA LEU A 180 -12.69 -2.54 2.66
C LEU A 180 -13.63 -2.84 1.49
N ALA A 181 -13.80 -1.91 0.54
CA ALA A 181 -14.56 -2.14 -0.69
C ALA A 181 -13.92 -3.24 -1.55
N ARG A 182 -12.58 -3.26 -1.65
CA ARG A 182 -11.83 -4.31 -2.36
C ARG A 182 -12.03 -5.67 -1.70
N ILE A 183 -11.89 -5.77 -0.38
CA ILE A 183 -12.15 -7.01 0.39
C ILE A 183 -13.60 -7.44 0.20
N LYS A 184 -14.54 -6.49 0.20
CA LYS A 184 -15.95 -6.79 -0.03
C LYS A 184 -16.22 -7.32 -1.43
N ALA A 185 -15.50 -6.83 -2.44
CA ALA A 185 -15.60 -7.29 -3.83
C ALA A 185 -14.90 -8.64 -4.04
N THR A 186 -13.72 -8.88 -3.44
CA THR A 186 -13.01 -10.17 -3.54
C THR A 186 -13.72 -11.28 -2.77
N HIS A 187 -14.41 -10.94 -1.68
CA HIS A 187 -15.22 -11.87 -0.90
C HIS A 187 -16.68 -11.41 -0.92
N PRO A 188 -17.46 -11.73 -1.97
CA PRO A 188 -18.90 -11.47 -2.00
C PRO A 188 -19.60 -12.08 -0.78
N PRO A 189 -20.70 -11.49 -0.29
CA PRO A 189 -21.42 -12.00 0.89
C PRO A 189 -21.89 -13.45 0.75
N GLU A 190 -22.13 -13.92 -0.48
CA GLU A 190 -22.45 -15.34 -0.75
C GLU A 190 -21.31 -16.30 -0.41
N ASN A 191 -20.06 -15.86 -0.53
CA ASN A 191 -18.86 -16.63 -0.19
C ASN A 191 -18.39 -16.40 1.25
N ARG A 192 -19.06 -15.53 2.01
CA ARG A 192 -18.72 -15.27 3.41
C ARG A 192 -19.48 -16.25 4.29
N MET A 193 -18.75 -17.21 4.82
CA MET A 193 -19.27 -18.06 5.86
C MET A 193 -19.06 -17.37 7.21
N THR A 194 -20.12 -17.28 8.02
CA THR A 194 -19.97 -16.83 9.41
C THR A 194 -19.17 -17.87 10.18
N VAL A 195 -18.50 -17.47 11.28
CA VAL A 195 -17.69 -18.39 12.10
C VAL A 195 -18.53 -19.59 12.57
N ASN A 196 -19.80 -19.36 12.92
CA ASN A 196 -20.71 -20.43 13.33
C ASN A 196 -21.00 -21.39 12.18
N GLN A 197 -21.37 -20.89 11.00
CA GLN A 197 -21.58 -21.74 9.82
C GLN A 197 -20.31 -22.50 9.43
N ALA A 198 -19.13 -21.89 9.60
CA ALA A 198 -17.86 -22.53 9.33
C ALA A 198 -17.60 -23.70 10.28
N ASN A 199 -17.87 -23.50 11.57
CA ASN A 199 -17.80 -24.56 12.57
C ASN A 199 -18.83 -25.66 12.27
N ASP A 200 -20.06 -25.32 11.91
CA ASP A 200 -21.09 -26.30 11.56
C ASP A 200 -20.67 -27.14 10.34
N THR A 201 -20.08 -26.52 9.30
CA THR A 201 -19.54 -27.26 8.16
C THR A 201 -18.34 -28.10 8.51
N LEU A 202 -17.48 -27.63 9.41
CA LEU A 202 -16.32 -28.37 9.88
C LEU A 202 -16.77 -29.61 10.67
N ASP A 203 -17.73 -29.46 11.57
CA ASP A 203 -18.31 -30.54 12.35
C ASP A 203 -18.97 -31.58 11.42
N ALA A 204 -19.72 -31.13 10.40
CA ALA A 204 -20.27 -32.01 9.38
C ALA A 204 -19.18 -32.77 8.60
N GLN A 205 -18.10 -32.09 8.20
CA GLN A 205 -16.95 -32.71 7.53
C GLN A 205 -16.20 -33.69 8.44
N ILE A 206 -16.07 -33.41 9.73
CA ILE A 206 -15.47 -34.33 10.70
C ILE A 206 -16.28 -35.62 10.77
N VAL A 207 -17.62 -35.51 10.82
CA VAL A 207 -18.51 -36.67 10.81
C VAL A 207 -18.38 -37.46 9.51
N GLU A 208 -18.33 -36.80 8.35
CA GLU A 208 -18.12 -37.44 7.05
C GLU A 208 -16.76 -38.16 6.97
N ILE A 209 -15.69 -37.51 7.43
CA ILE A 209 -14.34 -38.11 7.48
C ILE A 209 -14.32 -39.33 8.39
N GLN A 210 -15.02 -39.29 9.53
CA GLN A 210 -15.12 -40.44 10.42
C GLN A 210 -15.86 -41.59 9.72
N GLN A 211 -16.99 -41.31 9.06
CA GLN A 211 -17.75 -42.33 8.32
C GLN A 211 -16.92 -42.95 7.18
N LEU A 212 -16.20 -42.15 6.40
CA LEU A 212 -15.33 -42.63 5.33
C LEU A 212 -14.14 -43.44 5.88
N THR A 213 -13.62 -43.05 7.04
CA THR A 213 -12.57 -43.83 7.74
C THR A 213 -13.12 -45.19 8.17
N ASP A 214 -14.29 -45.23 8.81
CA ASP A 214 -14.93 -46.46 9.25
C ASP A 214 -15.25 -47.39 8.06
N GLU A 215 -15.77 -46.84 6.95
CA GLU A 215 -16.03 -47.60 5.72
C GLU A 215 -14.74 -48.14 5.09
N ARG A 216 -13.66 -47.35 5.10
CA ARG A 216 -12.35 -47.81 4.65
C ARG A 216 -11.85 -48.95 5.51
N GLU A 217 -11.93 -48.84 6.84
CA GLU A 217 -11.50 -49.90 7.75
C GLU A 217 -12.31 -51.19 7.56
N ALA A 218 -13.63 -51.08 7.40
CA ALA A 218 -14.50 -52.22 7.11
C ALA A 218 -14.13 -52.89 5.77
N THR A 219 -13.90 -52.09 4.73
CA THR A 219 -13.48 -52.58 3.41
C THR A 219 -12.10 -53.24 3.47
N GLN A 220 -11.16 -52.66 4.22
CA GLN A 220 -9.84 -53.23 4.42
C GLN A 220 -9.93 -54.58 5.15
N ALA A 221 -10.76 -54.70 6.18
CA ALA A 221 -11.00 -55.97 6.86
C ALA A 221 -11.59 -57.03 5.92
N GLN A 222 -12.49 -56.65 5.01
CA GLN A 222 -13.01 -57.57 3.99
C GLN A 222 -11.94 -58.00 2.98
N ILE A 223 -11.06 -57.09 2.56
CA ILE A 223 -9.92 -57.39 1.70
C ILE A 223 -9.00 -58.39 2.40
N ASP A 224 -8.66 -58.15 3.66
CA ASP A 224 -7.78 -59.01 4.43
C ASP A 224 -8.39 -60.41 4.59
N GLN A 225 -9.67 -60.51 4.97
CA GLN A 225 -10.39 -61.80 5.05
C GLN A 225 -10.43 -62.53 3.70
N THR A 226 -10.73 -61.80 2.61
CA THR A 226 -10.76 -62.39 1.27
C THR A 226 -9.37 -62.86 0.85
N SER A 227 -8.33 -62.10 1.18
CA SER A 227 -6.93 -62.47 0.91
C SER A 227 -6.54 -63.74 1.66
N GLU A 228 -6.98 -63.92 2.91
CA GLU A 228 -6.76 -65.14 3.69
C GLU A 228 -7.47 -66.34 3.09
N ILE A 229 -8.73 -66.16 2.66
CA ILE A 229 -9.51 -67.21 1.98
C ILE A 229 -8.84 -67.60 0.66
N VAL A 230 -8.44 -66.61 -0.15
CA VAL A 230 -7.71 -66.85 -1.42
C VAL A 230 -6.40 -67.57 -1.15
N ALA A 231 -5.65 -67.19 -0.12
CA ALA A 231 -4.40 -67.87 0.25
C ALA A 231 -4.65 -69.33 0.70
N ARG A 232 -5.75 -69.60 1.42
CA ARG A 232 -6.16 -70.97 1.79
C ARG A 232 -6.55 -71.78 0.55
N ILE A 233 -7.41 -71.24 -0.31
CA ILE A 233 -7.84 -71.89 -1.55
C ILE A 233 -6.63 -72.15 -2.46
N ALA A 234 -5.70 -71.21 -2.58
CA ALA A 234 -4.47 -71.40 -3.36
C ALA A 234 -3.62 -72.55 -2.82
N LYS A 235 -3.48 -72.70 -1.49
CA LYS A 235 -2.80 -73.84 -0.86
C LYS A 235 -3.53 -75.16 -1.13
N GLU A 236 -4.86 -75.17 -1.03
CA GLU A 236 -5.68 -76.35 -1.32
C GLU A 236 -5.58 -76.76 -2.80
N LEU A 237 -5.63 -75.78 -3.72
CA LEU A 237 -5.46 -75.99 -5.16
C LEU A 237 -4.06 -76.54 -5.46
N GLN A 238 -3.01 -76.03 -4.82
CA GLN A 238 -1.67 -76.60 -4.96
C GLN A 238 -1.59 -78.05 -4.47
N ARG A 239 -2.26 -78.40 -3.36
CA ARG A 239 -2.36 -79.78 -2.88
C ARG A 239 -3.10 -80.67 -3.87
N LEU A 240 -4.30 -80.25 -4.30
CA LEU A 240 -5.13 -80.95 -5.28
C LEU A 240 -4.43 -81.10 -6.62
N SER A 241 -3.66 -80.09 -7.07
CA SER A 241 -2.88 -80.17 -8.31
C SER A 241 -1.78 -81.21 -8.20
N ARG A 242 -1.11 -81.32 -7.05
CA ARG A 242 -0.11 -82.38 -6.81
C ARG A 242 -0.74 -83.76 -6.75
N ASP A 243 -1.92 -83.88 -6.12
CA ASP A 243 -2.65 -85.14 -6.07
C ASP A 243 -3.16 -85.54 -7.47
N ARG A 244 -3.68 -84.58 -8.25
CA ARG A 244 -4.04 -84.77 -9.65
C ARG A 244 -2.85 -85.22 -10.48
N GLU A 245 -1.68 -84.57 -10.35
CA GLU A 245 -0.47 -84.97 -11.08
C GLU A 245 -0.03 -86.40 -10.72
N ARG A 246 -0.15 -86.80 -9.44
CA ARG A 246 0.12 -88.19 -9.00
C ARG A 246 -0.87 -89.19 -9.59
N GLU A 247 -2.16 -88.88 -9.58
CA GLU A 247 -3.18 -89.77 -10.15
C GLU A 247 -3.11 -89.81 -11.68
N GLU A 248 -2.79 -88.70 -12.34
CA GLU A 248 -2.53 -88.67 -13.79
C GLU A 248 -1.27 -89.47 -14.14
N ALA A 249 -0.21 -89.42 -13.33
CA ALA A 249 0.97 -90.28 -13.50
C ALA A 249 0.62 -91.77 -13.34
N ARG A 250 -0.14 -92.13 -12.29
CA ARG A 250 -0.65 -93.51 -12.12
C ARG A 250 -1.53 -93.96 -13.27
N ALA A 251 -2.45 -93.10 -13.73
CA ALA A 251 -3.32 -93.39 -14.87
C ALA A 251 -2.52 -93.53 -16.17
N ARG A 252 -1.45 -92.74 -16.33
CA ARG A 252 -0.52 -92.86 -17.47
C ARG A 252 0.26 -94.16 -17.42
N GLU A 253 0.79 -94.58 -16.28
CA GLU A 253 1.44 -95.89 -16.12
C GLU A 253 0.49 -97.06 -16.43
N VAL A 254 -0.78 -96.99 -16.02
CA VAL A 254 -1.79 -98.00 -16.35
C VAL A 254 -2.14 -97.99 -17.85
N ARG A 255 -2.20 -96.82 -18.48
CA ARG A 255 -2.41 -96.71 -19.93
C ARG A 255 -1.23 -97.26 -20.71
N GLU A 256 0.00 -96.87 -20.36
CA GLU A 256 1.21 -97.39 -20.99
C GLU A 256 1.34 -98.91 -20.78
N GLY A 257 0.93 -99.43 -19.61
CA GLY A 257 0.84 -100.86 -19.35
C GLY A 257 -0.24 -101.60 -20.16
N ARG A 258 -1.36 -100.94 -20.50
CA ARG A 258 -2.38 -101.50 -21.41
C ARG A 258 -1.96 -101.41 -22.87
N GLU A 259 -1.40 -100.29 -23.29
CA GLU A 259 -0.94 -100.06 -24.67
C GLU A 259 0.25 -100.99 -25.02
N ALA A 260 1.13 -101.31 -24.07
CA ALA A 260 2.16 -102.33 -24.25
C ALA A 260 1.59 -103.75 -24.46
N GLY A 261 0.40 -104.04 -23.92
CA GLY A 261 -0.32 -105.31 -24.13
C GLY A 261 -1.09 -105.38 -25.46
N ASP A 262 -1.47 -104.23 -26.03
CA ASP A 262 -2.35 -104.14 -27.20
C ASP A 262 -1.60 -104.18 -28.54
N THR A 263 -0.30 -103.84 -28.55
CA THR A 263 0.54 -103.92 -29.77
C THR A 263 0.54 -105.30 -30.43
N LYS A 264 0.44 -106.37 -29.64
CA LYS A 264 0.41 -107.76 -30.15
C LYS A 264 -0.93 -108.10 -30.80
N VAL A 265 -2.02 -107.51 -30.33
CA VAL A 265 -3.36 -107.67 -30.90
C VAL A 265 -3.48 -106.87 -32.19
N ASP A 266 -2.96 -105.64 -32.21
CA ASP A 266 -2.90 -104.79 -33.40
C ASP A 266 -2.07 -105.41 -34.52
N ASP A 267 -0.93 -106.03 -34.21
CA ASP A 267 -0.10 -106.73 -35.20
C ASP A 267 -0.82 -107.95 -35.81
N ILE A 268 -1.57 -108.71 -35.02
CA ILE A 268 -2.38 -109.84 -35.50
C ILE A 268 -3.52 -109.33 -36.39
N CYS A 269 -4.23 -108.28 -35.98
CA CYS A 269 -5.31 -107.68 -36.76
C CYS A 269 -4.79 -107.12 -38.09
N ARG A 270 -3.60 -106.48 -38.09
CA ARG A 270 -2.97 -105.97 -39.31
C ARG A 270 -2.56 -107.10 -40.25
N TRP A 271 -2.02 -108.20 -39.72
CA TRP A 271 -1.68 -109.39 -40.50
C TRP A 271 -2.94 -110.04 -41.11
N LEU A 272 -3.97 -110.27 -40.31
CA LEU A 272 -5.22 -110.90 -40.78
C LEU A 272 -5.88 -110.07 -41.88
N THR A 273 -5.92 -108.74 -41.72
CA THR A 273 -6.48 -107.82 -42.71
C THR A 273 -5.68 -107.82 -44.01
N SER A 274 -4.34 -107.86 -43.91
CA SER A 274 -3.44 -107.94 -45.08
C SER A 274 -3.58 -109.26 -45.83
N SER A 275 -3.67 -110.39 -45.11
CA SER A 275 -3.94 -111.70 -45.71
C SER A 275 -5.31 -111.76 -46.37
N MET A 276 -6.35 -111.18 -45.75
CA MET A 276 -7.70 -111.16 -46.31
C MET A 276 -7.79 -110.32 -47.59
N SER A 277 -7.05 -109.21 -47.70
CA SER A 277 -6.99 -108.42 -48.93
C SER A 277 -6.26 -109.17 -50.07
N PHE A 278 -5.21 -109.92 -49.74
CA PHE A 278 -4.50 -110.77 -50.71
C PHE A 278 -5.41 -111.88 -51.25
N TYR A 279 -6.15 -112.60 -50.39
CA TYR A 279 -7.10 -113.61 -50.83
C TYR A 279 -8.26 -113.03 -51.67
N ARG A 280 -8.75 -111.83 -51.34
CA ARG A 280 -9.78 -111.13 -52.14
C ARG A 280 -9.26 -110.77 -53.54
N SER A 281 -8.02 -110.31 -53.64
CA SER A 281 -7.36 -110.01 -54.92
C SER A 281 -7.19 -111.24 -55.79
N LEU A 282 -6.71 -112.36 -55.22
CA LEU A 282 -6.50 -113.62 -55.96
C LEU A 282 -7.80 -114.19 -56.54
N LEU A 283 -8.88 -114.13 -55.75
CA LEU A 283 -10.21 -114.61 -56.13
C LEU A 283 -11.01 -113.63 -56.98
N GLY A 284 -10.48 -112.43 -57.28
CA GLY A 284 -11.19 -111.41 -58.07
C GLY A 284 -12.46 -110.88 -57.41
N ILE A 285 -12.55 -110.94 -56.07
CA ILE A 285 -13.74 -110.54 -55.31
C ILE A 285 -13.59 -109.06 -54.93
N ARG A 286 -14.39 -108.20 -55.55
CA ARG A 286 -14.42 -106.76 -55.27
C ARG A 286 -15.08 -106.48 -53.93
N SER A 287 -16.25 -107.04 -53.70
CA SER A 287 -16.95 -106.90 -52.43
C SER A 287 -17.74 -108.16 -52.07
N VAL A 288 -17.72 -108.50 -50.78
CA VAL A 288 -18.62 -109.50 -50.19
C VAL A 288 -19.57 -108.70 -49.31
N ARG A 289 -20.87 -108.73 -49.62
CA ARG A 289 -21.91 -108.10 -48.81
C ARG A 289 -22.90 -109.16 -48.38
N ALA A 290 -23.03 -109.34 -47.06
CA ALA A 290 -24.20 -110.02 -46.51
C ALA A 290 -25.33 -108.98 -46.49
N VAL A 291 -26.27 -109.10 -47.43
CA VAL A 291 -27.39 -108.15 -47.58
C VAL A 291 -28.52 -108.49 -46.60
N SER A 292 -28.60 -109.76 -46.18
CA SER A 292 -29.55 -110.28 -45.18
C SER A 292 -28.89 -111.41 -44.38
N GLU A 293 -29.51 -111.85 -43.29
CA GLU A 293 -29.09 -113.06 -42.54
C GLU A 293 -29.11 -114.33 -43.41
N THR A 294 -29.82 -114.28 -44.55
CA THR A 294 -30.07 -115.38 -45.47
C THR A 294 -29.48 -115.18 -46.87
N GLU A 295 -28.87 -114.03 -47.15
CA GLU A 295 -28.40 -113.69 -48.50
C GLU A 295 -26.99 -113.10 -48.51
N LEU A 296 -26.09 -113.75 -49.26
CA LEU A 296 -24.72 -113.32 -49.46
C LEU A 296 -24.49 -112.95 -50.92
N HIS A 297 -24.08 -111.71 -51.16
CA HIS A 297 -23.75 -111.20 -52.49
C HIS A 297 -22.23 -111.10 -52.62
N LEU A 298 -21.66 -111.84 -53.57
CA LEU A 298 -20.27 -111.69 -53.98
C LEU A 298 -20.23 -110.97 -55.32
N GLU A 299 -19.60 -109.80 -55.33
CA GLU A 299 -19.32 -109.03 -56.54
C GLU A 299 -17.94 -109.42 -57.05
N TYR A 300 -17.90 -110.08 -58.21
CA TYR A 300 -16.69 -110.44 -58.91
C TYR A 300 -16.31 -109.39 -59.96
N ASP A 301 -15.02 -109.14 -60.08
CA ASP A 301 -14.44 -108.29 -61.12
C ASP A 301 -13.94 -109.17 -62.28
N VAL A 302 -14.68 -109.16 -63.39
CA VAL A 302 -14.44 -110.00 -64.58
C VAL A 302 -14.34 -109.07 -65.80
N PRO A 303 -13.47 -109.35 -66.80
CA PRO A 303 -13.26 -108.47 -67.94
C PRO A 303 -14.50 -108.16 -68.82
N GLN A 304 -15.60 -108.91 -68.68
CA GLN A 304 -16.86 -108.69 -69.42
C GLN A 304 -17.90 -107.83 -68.66
N GLY A 305 -17.60 -107.38 -67.43
CA GLY A 305 -18.47 -106.58 -66.58
C GLY A 305 -18.55 -107.11 -65.14
N PRO A 306 -18.99 -106.30 -64.15
CA PRO A 306 -19.14 -106.78 -62.77
C PRO A 306 -20.30 -107.78 -62.68
N ILE A 307 -20.01 -108.96 -62.15
CA ILE A 307 -20.96 -110.06 -62.02
C ILE A 307 -21.24 -110.30 -60.53
N ILE A 308 -22.51 -110.43 -60.18
CA ILE A 308 -22.93 -110.62 -58.78
C ILE A 308 -23.44 -112.05 -58.61
N LEU A 309 -22.74 -112.83 -57.79
CA LEU A 309 -23.22 -114.12 -57.31
C LEU A 309 -24.04 -113.88 -56.04
N VAL A 310 -25.33 -114.14 -56.12
CA VAL A 310 -26.27 -114.12 -55.00
C VAL A 310 -26.44 -115.54 -54.50
N MET A 311 -25.95 -115.82 -53.30
CA MET A 311 -26.17 -117.09 -52.62
C MET A 311 -27.25 -116.92 -51.55
N LYS A 312 -28.25 -117.79 -51.61
CA LYS A 312 -29.34 -117.84 -50.64
C LYS A 312 -29.13 -119.02 -49.72
N PHE A 313 -29.27 -118.77 -48.44
CA PHE A 313 -29.14 -119.75 -47.37
C PHE A 313 -30.51 -119.98 -46.74
N ASP A 314 -30.79 -121.24 -46.41
CA ASP A 314 -32.02 -121.62 -45.71
C ASP A 314 -31.99 -121.13 -44.24
N GLU A 315 -33.08 -120.52 -43.79
CA GLU A 315 -33.18 -119.85 -42.47
C GLU A 315 -32.99 -120.81 -41.28
N LEU A 316 -33.43 -122.07 -41.42
CA LEU A 316 -33.42 -123.03 -40.30
C LEU A 316 -32.14 -123.86 -40.26
N THR A 317 -31.62 -124.25 -41.42
CA THR A 317 -30.47 -125.16 -41.52
C THR A 317 -29.15 -124.44 -41.80
N LYS A 318 -29.21 -123.16 -42.19
CA LYS A 318 -28.07 -122.34 -42.62
C LYS A 318 -27.23 -122.99 -43.72
N ARG A 319 -27.82 -123.92 -44.48
CA ARG A 319 -27.20 -124.56 -45.63
C ARG A 319 -27.49 -123.74 -46.89
N LEU A 320 -26.62 -123.88 -47.88
CA LEU A 320 -26.84 -123.26 -49.18
C LEU A 320 -28.12 -123.83 -49.79
N ALA A 321 -29.11 -122.96 -50.00
CA ALA A 321 -30.40 -123.34 -50.57
C ALA A 321 -30.38 -123.15 -52.09
N ASP A 322 -29.82 -122.04 -52.56
CA ASP A 322 -29.79 -121.67 -53.97
C ASP A 322 -28.67 -120.67 -54.25
N ALA A 323 -28.22 -120.57 -55.50
CA ALA A 323 -27.38 -119.47 -55.93
C ALA A 323 -27.72 -119.02 -57.35
N ALA A 324 -27.80 -117.70 -57.54
CA ALA A 324 -28.10 -117.09 -58.82
C ALA A 324 -26.97 -116.12 -59.20
N LEU A 325 -26.67 -116.05 -60.50
CA LEU A 325 -25.76 -115.06 -61.04
C LEU A 325 -26.52 -113.96 -61.76
N ILE A 326 -26.24 -112.73 -61.35
CA ILE A 326 -26.83 -111.52 -61.90
C ILE A 326 -25.74 -110.85 -62.72
N GLY A 327 -25.95 -110.75 -64.04
CA GLY A 327 -25.02 -110.12 -64.98
C GLY A 327 -24.33 -111.07 -65.98
N SER A 328 -24.73 -112.35 -66.05
CA SER A 328 -24.24 -113.32 -67.05
C SER A 328 -25.32 -114.36 -67.37
N ASP A 329 -25.41 -114.82 -68.62
CA ASP A 329 -26.35 -115.84 -69.11
C ASP A 329 -25.81 -117.29 -68.95
N ILE A 330 -24.77 -117.49 -68.13
CA ILE A 330 -24.18 -118.81 -67.88
C ILE A 330 -25.10 -119.60 -66.95
N ASP A 331 -25.56 -120.78 -67.40
CA ASP A 331 -26.37 -121.69 -66.59
C ASP A 331 -25.50 -122.44 -65.56
N ILE A 332 -25.85 -122.26 -64.29
CA ILE A 332 -25.08 -122.71 -63.12
C ILE A 332 -25.95 -123.61 -62.23
N ALA A 333 -27.16 -123.96 -62.69
CA ALA A 333 -28.09 -124.83 -61.97
C ALA A 333 -27.49 -126.20 -61.58
N GLU A 334 -26.63 -126.78 -62.41
CA GLU A 334 -25.94 -128.05 -62.11
C GLU A 334 -24.91 -127.90 -60.98
N ALA A 335 -24.13 -126.81 -61.00
CA ALA A 335 -23.13 -126.53 -59.96
C ALA A 335 -23.79 -126.21 -58.61
N VAL A 336 -24.91 -125.47 -58.64
CA VAL A 336 -25.72 -125.17 -57.46
C VAL A 336 -26.34 -126.43 -56.87
N GLY A 337 -26.85 -127.34 -57.71
CA GLY A 337 -27.41 -128.61 -57.24
C GLY A 337 -26.38 -129.49 -56.52
N ILE A 338 -25.14 -129.56 -57.04
CA ILE A 338 -24.05 -130.31 -56.41
C ILE A 338 -23.63 -129.65 -55.09
N ALA A 339 -23.45 -128.33 -55.10
CA ALA A 339 -23.03 -127.57 -53.93
C ALA A 339 -24.10 -127.54 -52.82
N ALA A 340 -25.40 -127.50 -53.16
CA ALA A 340 -26.50 -127.60 -52.20
C ALA A 340 -26.58 -129.01 -51.57
N GLY A 341 -26.28 -130.06 -52.35
CA GLY A 341 -26.25 -131.44 -51.88
C GLY A 341 -25.10 -131.75 -50.90
N SER A 342 -23.90 -131.20 -51.16
CA SER A 342 -22.71 -131.38 -50.31
C SER A 342 -22.49 -130.28 -49.27
N ASN A 343 -23.24 -129.17 -49.36
CA ASN A 343 -23.04 -127.92 -48.60
C ASN A 343 -21.62 -127.35 -48.73
N ASP A 344 -21.03 -127.47 -49.92
CA ASP A 344 -19.67 -126.98 -50.23
C ASP A 344 -19.72 -125.62 -50.96
N VAL A 345 -19.80 -124.55 -50.16
CA VAL A 345 -19.81 -123.16 -50.65
C VAL A 345 -18.48 -122.75 -51.31
N PRO A 346 -17.29 -123.10 -50.78
CA PRO A 346 -16.03 -122.84 -51.46
C PRO A 346 -15.90 -123.55 -52.82
N GLY A 347 -16.40 -124.79 -52.92
CA GLY A 347 -16.45 -125.53 -54.18
C GLY A 347 -17.31 -124.82 -55.24
N LEU A 348 -18.47 -124.28 -54.84
CA LEU A 348 -19.32 -123.49 -55.73
C LEU A 348 -18.62 -122.21 -56.22
N ILE A 349 -17.95 -121.49 -55.32
CA ILE A 349 -17.21 -120.27 -55.68
C ILE A 349 -16.07 -120.59 -56.65
N ALA A 350 -15.35 -121.69 -56.45
CA ALA A 350 -14.29 -122.12 -57.36
C ALA A 350 -14.81 -122.52 -58.74
N ASP A 351 -15.94 -123.24 -58.80
CA ASP A 351 -16.55 -123.65 -60.09
C ASP A 351 -17.14 -122.45 -60.84
N VAL A 352 -17.81 -121.54 -60.14
CA VAL A 352 -18.29 -120.27 -60.71
C VAL A 352 -17.13 -119.43 -61.22
N LEU A 353 -16.02 -119.33 -60.47
CA LEU A 353 -14.82 -118.62 -60.92
C LEU A 353 -14.15 -119.28 -62.14
N ALA A 354 -14.13 -120.61 -62.21
CA ALA A 354 -13.60 -121.33 -63.37
C ALA A 354 -14.45 -121.09 -64.62
N ARG A 355 -15.78 -121.06 -64.48
CA ARG A 355 -16.72 -120.76 -65.57
C ARG A 355 -16.74 -119.29 -65.99
N LEU A 356 -16.42 -118.36 -65.07
CA LEU A 356 -16.31 -116.92 -65.36
C LEU A 356 -14.95 -116.51 -65.97
N ARG A 357 -13.92 -117.35 -65.84
CA ARG A 357 -12.59 -117.14 -66.45
C ARG A 357 -12.36 -117.95 -67.74
N SER A 358 -13.16 -118.98 -67.98
CA SER A 358 -13.31 -119.68 -69.26
C SER A 358 -14.03 -118.80 -70.29
#